data_AF-A0A353C3T7-F1
#
_entry.id   AF-A0A353C3T7-F1
#
_cell.length_a   1.000
_cell.length_b   1.000
_cell.length_c   1.000
_cell.angle_alpha   90.00
_cell.angle_beta   90.00
_cell.angle_gamma   90.00
#
_symmetry.space_group_name_H-M   'P 1'
#
loop_
_entity.id
_entity.type
_entity.pdbx_description
1 polymer ?
#
loop_
_entity_poly.entity_id
_entity_poly.type
_entity_poly.pdbx_seq_one_letter_code
_entity_poly.pdbx_strand_id
1 'polypeptide(L)' 'MSQVTEWLRQLVAAIILAGLLEMLLPNNELKNVTKMVMGLLIMMILIQPLIKVFVLP' A
#
# COMPACT_ATOMS: atom_id res chain seq x y z
N MET A 1 0.51 -1.23 -21.68
CA MET A 1 1.35 -1.35 -20.47
C MET A 1 0.95 -2.62 -19.75
N SER A 2 1.89 -3.45 -19.30
CA SER A 2 1.53 -4.70 -18.62
C SER A 2 0.71 -4.38 -17.36
N GLN A 3 -0.32 -5.17 -17.08
CA GLN A 3 -1.23 -4.96 -15.94
C GLN A 3 -0.47 -4.98 -14.58
N VAL A 4 0.68 -5.65 -14.54
CA VAL A 4 1.60 -5.68 -13.40
C VAL A 4 2.38 -4.38 -13.27
N THR A 5 2.84 -3.78 -14.38
CA THR A 5 3.57 -2.51 -14.36
C THR A 5 2.71 -1.37 -13.82
N GLU A 6 1.43 -1.29 -14.20
CA GLU A 6 0.52 -0.26 -13.70
C GLU A 6 0.21 -0.45 -12.21
N TRP A 7 -0.03 -1.69 -11.79
CA TRP A 7 -0.19 -2.01 -10.37
C TRP A 7 1.04 -1.64 -9.54
N LEU A 8 2.24 -1.96 -10.04
CA LEU A 8 3.49 -1.64 -9.36
C LEU A 8 3.68 -0.13 -9.22
N ARG A 9 3.32 0.63 -10.26
CA ARG A 9 3.34 2.10 -10.23
C ARG A 9 2.40 2.65 -9.15
N GLN A 10 1.20 2.10 -9.01
CA GLN A 10 0.25 2.47 -7.95
C GLN A 10 0.76 2.11 -6.56
N LEU A 11 1.36 0.93 -6.39
CA LEU A 11 1.96 0.50 -5.12
C LEU A 11 3.08 1.45 -4.69
N VAL A 12 4.01 1.78 -5.60
CA VAL A 12 5.12 2.69 -5.31
C VAL A 12 4.59 4.08 -4.97
N ALA A 13 3.60 4.60 -5.70
CA ALA A 13 2.97 5.87 -5.38
C ALA A 13 2.31 5.86 -3.99
N ALA A 14 1.61 4.79 -3.63
CA ALA A 14 0.99 4.62 -2.32
C ALA A 14 2.03 4.58 -1.18
N ILE A 15 3.16 3.89 -1.38
CA ILE A 15 4.26 3.82 -0.39
C ILE A 15 4.89 5.20 -0.19
N ILE A 16 5.13 5.94 -1.27
CA ILE A 16 5.66 7.31 -1.19
C ILE A 16 4.70 8.21 -0.41
N LEU A 17 3.40 8.16 -0.73
CA LEU A 17 2.37 8.92 0.00
C LEU A 17 2.30 8.52 1.47
N ALA A 18 2.35 7.23 1.80
CA ALA A 18 2.37 6.74 3.17
C ALA A 18 3.59 7.26 3.95
N GLY A 19 4.77 7.32 3.33
CA GLY A 19 5.97 7.90 3.94
C GLY A 19 5.82 9.40 4.20
N LEU A 20 5.22 10.15 3.27
CA LEU A 20 4.91 11.57 3.48
C LEU A 20 3.91 11.78 4.62
N LEU A 21 2.85 10.97 4.67
CA LEU A 21 1.87 11.01 5.76
C LEU A 21 2.52 10.67 7.11
N GLU A 22 3.43 9.71 7.17
CA GLU A 22 4.15 9.36 8.40
C GLU A 22 4.97 10.53 8.97
N MET A 23 5.57 11.35 8.09
CA MET A 23 6.31 12.56 8.49
C MET A 23 5.39 13.66 9.00
N LEU A 24 4.18 13.76 8.47
CA LEU A 24 3.16 14.72 8.91
C LEU A 24 2.47 14.28 10.20
N LEU A 25 2.46 12.98 10.51
CA LEU A 25 1.79 12.47 11.70
C LEU A 25 2.55 12.86 12.99
N PRO A 26 1.88 13.57 13.92
CA PRO A 26 2.47 13.92 15.20
C PRO A 26 2.73 12.66 16.03
N ASN A 27 3.78 12.70 16.86
CA ASN A 27 4.16 11.59 17.73
C ASN A 27 3.15 11.41 18.89
N ASN A 28 1.98 10.83 18.60
CA ASN A 28 0.99 10.41 19.60
C ASN A 28 0.56 8.95 19.38
N GLU A 29 -0.26 8.40 20.27
CA GLU A 29 -0.81 7.03 20.19
C GLU A 29 -1.48 6.71 18.82
N LEU A 30 -2.14 7.68 18.19
CA LEU A 30 -2.72 7.59 16.84
C LEU A 30 -1.68 7.34 15.75
N LYS A 31 -0.40 7.68 15.96
CA LYS A 31 0.67 7.39 15.00
C LYS A 31 0.90 5.89 14.86
N ASN A 32 0.86 5.14 15.97
CA ASN A 32 1.01 3.68 15.93
C ASN A 32 -0.18 3.02 15.23
N VAL A 33 -1.39 3.46 15.53
CA VAL A 33 -2.61 2.94 14.88
C VAL A 33 -2.59 3.23 13.38
N THR A 34 -2.23 4.46 12.98
CA THR A 34 -2.17 4.86 11.57
C THR A 34 -1.10 4.08 10.82
N LYS A 35 0.09 3.85 11.42
CA LYS A 35 1.13 3.00 10.83
C LYS A 35 0.65 1.58 10.59
N MET A 36 -0.07 1.00 11.54
CA MET A 36 -0.66 -0.34 11.38
C MET A 36 -1.64 -0.39 10.20
N VAL A 37 -2.55 0.59 10.12
CA VAL A 37 -3.53 0.68 9.03
C VAL A 37 -2.86 0.92 7.67
N MET A 38 -1.87 1.80 7.58
CA MET A 38 -1.10 2.02 6.35
C MET A 38 -0.40 0.74 5.88
N GLY A 39 0.20 -0.02 6.80
CA GLY A 39 0.78 -1.33 6.48
C GLY A 39 -0.25 -2.33 5.95
N LEU A 40 -1.46 -2.36 6.54
CA LEU A 40 -2.57 -3.19 6.06
C LEU A 40 -3.03 -2.78 4.66
N LEU A 41 -3.13 -1.48 4.37
CA LEU A 41 -3.48 -0.97 3.03
C LEU A 41 -2.43 -1.37 1.99
N ILE A 42 -1.14 -1.26 2.32
CA ILE A 42 -0.05 -1.69 1.44
C ILE A 42 -0.12 -3.20 1.21
N MET A 43 -0.37 -4.00 2.25
CA MET A 43 -0.57 -5.45 2.13
C MET A 43 -1.75 -5.79 1.22
N MET A 44 -2.88 -5.08 1.31
CA MET A 44 -4.00 -5.27 0.40
C MET A 44 -3.61 -5.03 -1.05
N ILE A 45 -2.86 -3.95 -1.33
CA ILE A 45 -2.39 -3.64 -2.69
C ILE A 45 -1.42 -4.74 -3.15
N LEU A 46 -0.53 -5.22 -2.27
CA LEU A 46 0.39 -6.34 -2.54
C LEU A 46 -0.31 -7.64 -2.96
N ILE A 47 -1.49 -7.91 -2.42
CA ILE A 47 -2.24 -9.14 -2.69
C ILE A 47 -2.99 -9.08 -4.05
N GLN A 48 -3.29 -7.89 -4.59
CA GLN A 48 -4.02 -7.74 -5.86
C GLN A 48 -3.47 -8.53 -7.06
N PRO A 49 -2.15 -8.51 -7.37
CA PRO A 49 -1.60 -9.30 -8.48
C PRO A 49 -1.67 -10.79 -8.19
N LEU A 50 -1.53 -11.21 -6.92
CA LEU A 50 -1.70 -12.62 -6.54
C LEU A 50 -3.12 -13.09 -6.82
N ILE A 51 -4.14 -12.29 -6.49
CA ILE A 51 -5.53 -12.61 -6.83
C ILE A 51 -5.70 -12.72 -8.34
N LYS A 52 -5.15 -11.77 -9.12
CA LYS A 52 -5.25 -11.81 -10.59
C LYS A 52 -4.52 -12.97 -11.25
N VAL A 53 -3.48 -13.51 -10.60
CA VAL A 53 -2.67 -14.63 -11.11
C VAL A 53 -3.20 -15.97 -10.63
N PHE A 54 -3.71 -16.07 -9.40
CA PHE A 54 -4.21 -17.31 -8.80
C PHE A 54 -5.72 -17.53 -8.96
N VAL A 55 -6.51 -16.47 -9.13
CA VAL A 55 -7.89 -16.58 -9.60
C VAL A 55 -7.86 -16.72 -11.12
N LEU A 56 -7.44 -17.91 -11.56
CA LEU A 56 -7.61 -18.44 -12.91
C LEU A 56 -9.06 -18.95 -13.08
N PRO A 57 -9.50 -19.12 -14.33
CA PRO A 57 -10.31 -18.23 -15.18
C PRO A 57 -11.67 -17.75 -14.62
#